data_AF-H2XPF2-F1
#
_entry.id   AF-H2XPF2-F1
#
_cell.length_a   1.000
_cell.length_b   1.000
_cell.length_c   1.000
_cell.angle_alpha   90.00
_cell.angle_beta   90.00
_cell.angle_gamma   90.00
#
_symmetry.space_group_name_H-M   'P 1'
#
loop_
_entity.id
_entity.type
_entity.pdbx_description
1 polymer ?
#
loop_
_entity_poly.entity_id
_entity_poly.type
_entity_poly.pdbx_seq_one_letter_code
_entity_poly.pdbx_strand_id
1 'polypeptide(L)'
;MSHISISSTHHAGRSMKLSTSGTTACSSLCLHPWNKKEPVVDLSAEIEKTQRISILHARIEARKKSLEQYTKLKQDLKSNNEALKQEIISREDTTHVGVRKLLEKYERYTSASKVLERNHSNQVEAARKDLQTKAEMFANNISELANEAEYLDGKVQSYLYDLQVLRTYKDKEYPVKAMCIAKLTNNVGNLSTEHRMQLEELKRIINGERGKMEGHHVTKTQEIVGSAARNAFDSCTSRSLQQLSRKNQVLMYEIVQNKQDIEELKIVVQQLQYEVDALANMRETNVRKFVFPELNIMDKATCQPDEEIYLDIPKLQLLPI
;
A
#
# COMPACT_ATOMS: atom_id res chain seq x y z
N MET A 1 -42.00 -56.08 57.09
CA MET A 1 -43.36 -56.03 56.53
C MET A 1 -43.51 -57.23 55.60
N SER A 2 -44.47 -58.14 55.72
CA SER A 2 -45.45 -58.38 56.80
C SER A 2 -45.86 -59.85 56.75
N HIS A 3 -46.13 -60.48 57.89
CA HIS A 3 -46.73 -61.82 57.94
C HIS A 3 -48.16 -61.80 57.38
N ILE A 4 -48.55 -62.83 56.63
CA ILE A 4 -49.91 -63.40 56.74
C ILE A 4 -49.81 -64.92 56.75
N SER A 5 -50.07 -65.50 57.91
CA SER A 5 -50.39 -66.92 58.08
C SER A 5 -51.91 -67.11 57.94
N ILE A 6 -52.38 -68.22 57.37
CA ILE A 6 -53.77 -68.68 57.60
C ILE A 6 -53.78 -70.15 57.95
N SER A 7 -54.16 -70.42 59.20
CA SER A 7 -54.54 -71.72 59.76
C SER A 7 -56.05 -71.69 60.05
N SER A 8 -56.81 -72.75 59.78
CA SER A 8 -58.19 -72.98 60.30
C SER A 8 -58.68 -74.37 59.84
N THR A 9 -58.55 -75.46 60.62
CA THR A 9 -59.36 -75.97 61.76
C THR A 9 -60.53 -76.90 61.41
N HIS A 10 -60.47 -78.10 61.99
CA HIS A 10 -61.53 -79.00 62.47
C HIS A 10 -63.00 -78.86 62.01
N HIS A 11 -63.63 -80.03 61.78
CA HIS A 11 -64.83 -80.37 62.55
C HIS A 11 -64.88 -81.86 62.89
N ALA A 12 -65.39 -82.17 64.09
CA ALA A 12 -65.68 -83.52 64.57
C ALA A 12 -67.18 -83.67 64.89
N GLY A 13 -67.70 -84.90 64.77
CA GLY A 13 -69.01 -85.37 65.21
C GLY A 13 -69.06 -86.89 65.03
N ARG A 14 -69.00 -87.73 66.07
CA ARG A 14 -70.00 -87.99 67.13
C ARG A 14 -71.29 -88.58 66.52
N SER A 15 -71.37 -89.91 66.34
CA SER A 15 -71.69 -90.95 67.34
C SER A 15 -73.18 -90.98 67.75
N MET A 16 -73.85 -92.10 67.43
CA MET A 16 -74.78 -92.77 68.32
C MET A 16 -74.73 -94.29 68.11
N LYS A 17 -74.82 -95.03 69.23
CA LYS A 17 -75.04 -96.48 69.31
C LYS A 17 -76.48 -96.72 69.77
N LEU A 18 -77.01 -97.92 69.52
CA LEU A 18 -77.88 -98.77 70.37
C LEU A 18 -78.05 -100.08 69.54
N SER A 19 -77.68 -101.31 69.91
CA SER A 19 -78.06 -102.16 71.07
C SER A 19 -79.59 -102.37 71.17
N THR A 20 -80.21 -103.51 71.52
CA THR A 20 -79.84 -104.91 71.91
C THR A 20 -81.18 -105.72 72.02
N SER A 21 -81.33 -107.05 72.19
CA SER A 21 -80.46 -108.25 72.25
C SER A 21 -81.33 -109.52 72.29
N GLY A 22 -80.87 -110.67 71.77
CA GLY A 22 -81.45 -112.00 72.03
C GLY A 22 -81.56 -112.90 70.77
N THR A 23 -81.38 -114.22 70.83
CA THR A 23 -81.16 -115.12 71.97
C THR A 23 -80.18 -116.28 71.68
N THR A 24 -79.56 -116.70 72.76
CA THR A 24 -78.61 -117.81 73.03
C THR A 24 -78.91 -119.21 72.47
N ALA A 25 -77.81 -119.93 72.17
CA ALA A 25 -77.58 -121.39 72.28
C ALA A 25 -78.43 -122.35 71.40
N CYS A 26 -77.87 -123.41 70.79
CA CYS A 26 -77.01 -124.42 71.42
C CYS A 26 -76.06 -125.13 70.43
N SER A 27 -75.00 -125.74 70.96
CA SER A 27 -74.05 -126.61 70.26
C SER A 27 -74.61 -128.02 70.00
N SER A 28 -74.39 -128.56 68.79
CA SER A 28 -74.39 -130.02 68.60
C SER A 28 -73.49 -130.45 67.42
N LEU A 29 -72.48 -131.27 67.75
CA LEU A 29 -71.86 -132.18 66.78
C LEU A 29 -72.91 -133.17 66.30
N CYS A 30 -73.03 -133.41 64.99
CA CYS A 30 -73.43 -134.67 64.34
C CYS A 30 -73.71 -134.46 62.84
N LEU A 31 -72.76 -134.80 61.97
CA LEU A 31 -72.96 -134.88 60.52
C LEU A 31 -73.35 -136.32 60.14
N HIS A 32 -74.62 -136.68 60.37
CA HIS A 32 -75.18 -137.99 60.01
C HIS A 32 -76.61 -137.89 59.42
N PRO A 33 -77.01 -138.81 58.51
CA PRO A 33 -77.51 -138.34 57.21
C PRO A 33 -79.05 -138.26 57.02
N TRP A 34 -79.85 -138.06 58.07
CA TRP A 34 -81.31 -138.20 57.97
C TRP A 34 -82.10 -137.08 58.68
N ASN A 35 -82.09 -135.88 58.08
CA ASN A 35 -83.20 -134.93 58.22
C ASN A 35 -83.17 -133.86 57.11
N LYS A 36 -83.68 -134.21 55.92
CA LYS A 36 -84.10 -133.20 54.95
C LYS A 36 -85.33 -132.48 55.50
N LYS A 37 -85.13 -131.26 55.99
CA LYS A 37 -86.10 -130.18 55.76
C LYS A 37 -85.37 -129.12 54.95
N GLU A 38 -85.70 -129.06 53.67
CA GLU A 38 -85.32 -127.95 52.81
C GLU A 38 -85.81 -126.67 53.50
N PRO A 39 -84.98 -125.63 53.67
CA PRO A 39 -85.51 -124.32 53.98
C PRO A 39 -86.45 -123.97 52.82
N VAL A 40 -87.72 -123.69 53.13
CA VAL A 40 -88.67 -123.18 52.14
C VAL A 40 -88.21 -121.78 51.79
N VAL A 41 -87.29 -121.70 50.84
CA VAL A 41 -86.95 -120.48 50.13
C VAL A 41 -88.20 -120.13 49.35
N ASP A 42 -88.90 -119.09 49.79
CA ASP A 42 -89.89 -118.43 48.94
C ASP A 42 -89.14 -117.92 47.71
N LEU A 43 -89.29 -118.69 46.63
CA LEU A 43 -88.58 -118.49 45.38
C LEU A 43 -88.91 -117.10 44.81
N SER A 44 -90.10 -116.57 45.09
CA SER A 44 -90.50 -115.22 44.67
C SER A 44 -89.74 -114.13 45.44
N ALA A 45 -89.63 -114.25 46.77
CA ALA A 45 -88.92 -113.27 47.60
C ALA A 45 -87.41 -113.24 47.31
N GLU A 46 -86.79 -114.36 46.93
CA GLU A 46 -85.38 -114.39 46.52
C GLU A 46 -85.17 -113.89 45.08
N ILE A 47 -86.15 -114.11 44.20
CA ILE A 47 -86.20 -113.47 42.86
C ILE A 47 -86.33 -111.94 42.99
N GLU A 48 -87.20 -111.42 43.86
CA GLU A 48 -87.32 -109.97 44.08
C GLU A 48 -86.05 -109.34 44.65
N LYS A 49 -85.38 -110.00 45.60
CA LYS A 49 -84.08 -109.55 46.12
C LYS A 49 -83.01 -109.52 45.03
N THR A 50 -82.89 -110.59 44.24
CA THR A 50 -81.89 -110.66 43.16
C THR A 50 -82.17 -109.65 42.05
N GLN A 51 -83.43 -109.41 41.69
CA GLN A 51 -83.83 -108.31 40.79
C GLN A 51 -83.48 -106.93 41.39
N ARG A 52 -83.77 -106.69 42.67
CA ARG A 52 -83.43 -105.43 43.35
C ARG A 52 -81.92 -105.20 43.44
N ILE A 53 -81.14 -106.24 43.69
CA ILE A 53 -79.67 -106.22 43.65
C ILE A 53 -79.18 -105.91 42.24
N SER A 54 -79.76 -106.51 41.20
CA SER A 54 -79.43 -106.23 39.80
C SER A 54 -79.71 -104.77 39.40
N ILE A 55 -80.87 -104.23 39.79
CA ILE A 55 -81.23 -102.82 39.56
C ILE A 55 -80.27 -101.87 40.29
N LEU A 56 -79.93 -102.16 41.56
CA LEU A 56 -78.95 -101.38 42.32
C LEU A 56 -77.56 -101.46 41.69
N HIS A 57 -77.13 -102.63 41.22
CA HIS A 57 -75.87 -102.81 40.50
C HIS A 57 -75.83 -101.98 39.21
N ALA A 58 -76.87 -102.07 38.37
CA ALA A 58 -77.00 -101.25 37.16
C ALA A 58 -76.96 -99.73 37.48
N ARG A 59 -77.60 -99.30 38.58
CA ARG A 59 -77.56 -97.90 39.05
C ARG A 59 -76.16 -97.48 39.53
N ILE A 60 -75.43 -98.36 40.21
CA ILE A 60 -74.05 -98.13 40.63
C ILE A 60 -73.13 -98.02 39.41
N GLU A 61 -73.25 -98.93 38.44
CA GLU A 61 -72.45 -98.89 37.21
C GLU A 61 -72.75 -97.65 36.35
N ALA A 62 -74.01 -97.25 36.23
CA ALA A 62 -74.38 -95.99 35.57
C ALA A 62 -73.78 -94.76 36.29
N ARG A 63 -73.75 -94.76 37.63
CA ARG A 63 -73.14 -93.69 38.43
C ARG A 63 -71.60 -93.68 38.34
N LYS A 64 -70.94 -94.85 38.30
CA LYS A 64 -69.49 -94.96 38.03
C LYS A 64 -69.14 -94.37 36.67
N LYS A 65 -69.81 -94.81 35.60
CA LYS A 65 -69.61 -94.28 34.23
C LYS A 65 -69.83 -92.77 34.15
N SER A 66 -70.86 -92.26 34.81
CA SER A 66 -71.10 -90.81 34.89
C SER A 66 -69.99 -90.08 35.66
N LEU A 67 -69.49 -90.64 36.76
CA LEU A 67 -68.37 -90.07 37.52
C LEU A 67 -67.07 -90.08 36.70
N GLU A 68 -66.79 -91.15 35.95
CA GLU A 68 -65.66 -91.23 35.01
C GLU A 68 -65.75 -90.21 33.86
N GLN A 69 -66.95 -89.92 33.36
CA GLN A 69 -67.17 -88.86 32.39
C GLN A 69 -66.91 -87.48 33.01
N TYR A 70 -67.37 -87.23 34.23
CA TYR A 70 -67.10 -85.96 34.94
C TYR A 70 -65.61 -85.79 35.32
N THR A 71 -64.89 -86.85 35.67
CA THR A 71 -63.44 -86.74 35.95
C THR A 71 -62.64 -86.47 34.68
N LYS A 72 -62.99 -87.12 33.55
CA LYS A 72 -62.42 -86.80 32.23
C LYS A 72 -62.69 -85.35 31.83
N LEU A 73 -63.96 -84.92 31.84
CA LEU A 73 -64.34 -83.55 31.50
C LEU A 73 -63.64 -82.51 32.41
N LYS A 74 -63.48 -82.80 33.71
CA LYS A 74 -62.73 -81.94 34.64
C LYS A 74 -61.23 -81.87 34.29
N GLN A 75 -60.62 -82.97 33.85
CA GLN A 75 -59.24 -83.02 33.42
C GLN A 75 -59.05 -82.26 32.09
N ASP A 76 -59.95 -82.45 31.12
CA ASP A 76 -59.95 -81.76 29.84
C ASP A 76 -60.13 -80.24 30.03
N LEU A 77 -61.10 -79.81 30.84
CA LEU A 77 -61.29 -78.41 31.21
C LEU A 77 -60.05 -77.83 31.91
N LYS A 78 -59.40 -78.58 32.80
CA LYS A 78 -58.15 -78.11 33.45
C LYS A 78 -57.02 -77.95 32.43
N SER A 79 -56.88 -78.90 31.49
CA SER A 79 -55.88 -78.86 30.43
C SER A 79 -56.12 -77.67 29.48
N ASN A 80 -57.37 -77.48 29.05
CA ASN A 80 -57.75 -76.37 28.17
C ASN A 80 -57.59 -75.01 28.84
N ASN A 81 -57.95 -74.87 30.12
CA ASN A 81 -57.75 -73.63 30.86
C ASN A 81 -56.27 -73.29 31.06
N GLU A 82 -55.40 -74.27 31.32
CA GLU A 82 -53.96 -74.00 31.41
C GLU A 82 -53.38 -73.67 30.03
N ALA A 83 -53.80 -74.36 28.95
CA ALA A 83 -53.39 -74.04 27.59
C ALA A 83 -53.79 -72.61 27.18
N LEU A 84 -55.06 -72.22 27.41
CA LEU A 84 -55.54 -70.86 27.16
C LEU A 84 -54.80 -69.81 27.98
N LYS A 85 -54.49 -70.10 29.25
CA LYS A 85 -53.68 -69.22 30.11
C LYS A 85 -52.27 -69.02 29.54
N GLN A 86 -51.60 -70.07 29.09
CA GLN A 86 -50.27 -69.95 28.46
C GLN A 86 -50.33 -69.23 27.11
N GLU A 87 -51.39 -69.43 26.32
CA GLU A 87 -51.64 -68.70 25.08
C GLU A 87 -51.85 -67.18 25.33
N ILE A 88 -52.63 -66.82 26.35
CA ILE A 88 -52.83 -65.43 26.77
C ILE A 88 -51.50 -64.81 27.21
N ILE A 89 -50.78 -65.45 28.14
CA ILE A 89 -49.49 -64.94 28.65
C ILE A 89 -48.48 -64.76 27.49
N SER A 90 -48.35 -65.73 26.59
CA SER A 90 -47.43 -65.60 25.45
C SER A 90 -47.82 -64.50 24.46
N ARG A 91 -49.12 -64.24 24.26
CA ARG A 91 -49.61 -63.10 23.47
C ARG A 91 -49.39 -61.77 24.17
N GLU A 92 -49.61 -61.70 25.48
CA GLU A 92 -49.35 -60.51 26.28
C GLU A 92 -47.84 -60.18 26.31
N ASP A 93 -46.97 -61.17 26.52
CA ASP A 93 -45.51 -60.99 26.49
C ASP A 93 -45.02 -60.52 25.11
N THR A 94 -45.47 -61.16 24.02
CA THR A 94 -45.06 -60.77 22.66
C THR A 94 -45.56 -59.38 22.27
N THR A 95 -46.80 -59.03 22.60
CA THR A 95 -47.33 -57.68 22.37
C THR A 95 -46.66 -56.63 23.25
N HIS A 96 -46.43 -56.91 24.54
CA HIS A 96 -45.73 -56.02 25.46
C HIS A 96 -44.28 -55.76 25.02
N VAL A 97 -43.54 -56.78 24.58
CA VAL A 97 -42.20 -56.61 23.98
C VAL A 97 -42.26 -55.78 22.70
N GLY A 98 -43.30 -55.96 21.87
CA GLY A 98 -43.54 -55.15 20.68
C GLY A 98 -43.78 -53.66 21.01
N VAL A 99 -44.71 -53.38 21.92
CA VAL A 99 -45.04 -52.02 22.39
C VAL A 99 -43.84 -51.36 23.04
N ARG A 100 -43.09 -52.07 23.90
CA ARG A 100 -41.88 -51.56 24.54
C ARG A 100 -40.82 -51.14 23.51
N LYS A 101 -40.51 -52.01 22.55
CA LYS A 101 -39.55 -51.69 21.47
C LYS A 101 -40.01 -50.52 20.60
N LEU A 102 -41.33 -50.33 20.45
CA LEU A 102 -41.89 -49.18 19.72
C LEU A 102 -41.76 -47.88 20.51
N LEU A 103 -42.05 -47.90 21.82
CA LEU A 103 -41.85 -46.76 22.72
C LEU A 103 -40.38 -46.34 22.80
N GLU A 104 -39.46 -47.30 22.96
CA GLU A 104 -38.01 -47.04 22.95
C GLU A 104 -37.53 -46.40 21.62
N LYS A 105 -38.16 -46.74 20.48
CA LYS A 105 -37.91 -46.05 19.20
C LYS A 105 -38.43 -44.61 19.22
N TYR A 106 -39.68 -44.40 19.65
CA TYR A 106 -40.27 -43.05 19.72
C TYR A 106 -39.49 -42.12 20.66
N GLU A 107 -39.02 -42.62 21.80
CA GLU A 107 -38.18 -41.86 22.73
C GLU A 107 -36.85 -41.44 22.08
N ARG A 108 -36.19 -42.36 21.36
CA ARG A 108 -34.97 -42.06 20.60
C ARG A 108 -35.21 -41.03 19.50
N TYR A 109 -36.29 -41.16 18.71
CA TYR A 109 -36.64 -40.19 17.68
C TYR A 109 -36.97 -38.81 18.26
N THR A 110 -37.73 -38.76 19.36
CA THR A 110 -38.07 -37.51 20.07
C THR A 110 -36.81 -36.83 20.62
N SER A 111 -35.89 -37.62 21.18
CA SER A 111 -34.62 -37.12 21.69
C SER A 111 -33.71 -36.61 20.57
N ALA A 112 -33.62 -37.33 19.45
CA ALA A 112 -32.89 -36.92 18.26
C ALA A 112 -33.45 -35.64 17.64
N SER A 113 -34.78 -35.50 17.53
CA SER A 113 -35.44 -34.27 17.05
C SER A 113 -35.07 -33.07 17.93
N LYS A 114 -35.21 -33.21 19.26
CA LYS A 114 -34.82 -32.15 20.21
C LYS A 114 -33.32 -31.79 20.17
N VAL A 115 -32.44 -32.71 19.81
CA VAL A 115 -31.01 -32.41 19.60
C VAL A 115 -30.80 -31.69 18.27
N LEU A 116 -31.47 -32.14 17.20
CA LEU A 116 -31.40 -31.52 15.88
C LEU A 116 -31.96 -30.09 15.89
N GLU A 117 -33.11 -29.86 16.53
CA GLU A 117 -33.75 -28.55 16.71
C GLU A 117 -32.83 -27.58 17.45
N ARG A 118 -32.22 -28.00 18.57
CA ARG A 118 -31.24 -27.18 19.31
C ARG A 118 -30.01 -26.88 18.47
N ASN A 119 -29.44 -27.88 17.80
CA ASN A 119 -28.26 -27.68 16.94
C ASN A 119 -28.57 -26.73 15.79
N HIS A 120 -29.74 -26.85 15.16
CA HIS A 120 -30.20 -25.93 14.12
C HIS A 120 -30.40 -24.51 14.65
N SER A 121 -31.07 -24.35 15.80
CA SER A 121 -31.22 -23.04 16.46
C SER A 121 -29.87 -22.39 16.76
N ASN A 122 -28.93 -23.15 17.31
CA ASN A 122 -27.57 -22.68 17.60
C ASN A 122 -26.81 -22.28 16.34
N GLN A 123 -26.93 -23.06 15.24
CA GLN A 123 -26.33 -22.72 13.95
C GLN A 123 -26.92 -21.45 13.34
N VAL A 124 -28.25 -21.27 13.42
CA VAL A 124 -28.93 -20.05 12.95
C VAL A 124 -28.50 -18.84 13.78
N GLU A 125 -28.38 -18.97 15.10
CA GLU A 125 -27.94 -17.89 15.97
C GLU A 125 -26.46 -17.53 15.72
N ALA A 126 -25.58 -18.52 15.56
CA ALA A 126 -24.18 -18.31 15.20
C ALA A 126 -24.05 -17.62 13.84
N ALA A 127 -24.77 -18.09 12.80
CA ALA A 127 -24.75 -17.47 11.48
C ALA A 127 -25.28 -16.03 11.49
N ARG A 128 -26.28 -15.71 12.34
CA ARG A 128 -26.76 -14.33 12.55
C ARG A 128 -25.71 -13.46 13.23
N LYS A 129 -25.01 -13.97 14.26
CA LYS A 129 -23.91 -13.26 14.94
C LYS A 129 -22.72 -13.02 14.01
N ASP A 130 -22.34 -13.99 13.19
CA ASP A 130 -21.29 -13.86 12.18
C ASP A 130 -21.67 -12.84 11.08
N LEU A 131 -22.95 -12.79 10.69
CA LEU A 131 -23.45 -11.80 9.73
C LEU A 131 -23.43 -10.40 10.34
N GLN A 132 -23.86 -10.25 11.60
CA GLN A 132 -23.86 -8.96 12.30
C GLN A 132 -22.43 -8.43 12.51
N THR A 133 -21.51 -9.24 13.03
CA THR A 133 -20.11 -8.81 13.26
C THR A 133 -19.42 -8.42 11.95
N LYS A 134 -19.66 -9.15 10.86
CA LYS A 134 -19.16 -8.78 9.53
C LYS A 134 -19.81 -7.49 9.00
N ALA A 135 -21.11 -7.29 9.22
CA ALA A 135 -21.79 -6.06 8.82
C ALA A 135 -21.24 -4.83 9.60
N GLU A 136 -21.01 -4.97 10.90
CA GLU A 136 -20.39 -3.94 11.74
C GLU A 136 -18.94 -3.65 11.32
N MET A 137 -18.13 -4.69 11.06
CA MET A 137 -16.79 -4.53 10.49
C MET A 137 -16.80 -3.80 9.15
N PHE A 138 -17.68 -4.18 8.22
CA PHE A 138 -17.77 -3.50 6.92
C PHE A 138 -18.27 -2.07 7.05
N ALA A 139 -19.22 -1.78 7.95
CA ALA A 139 -19.68 -0.42 8.22
C ALA A 139 -18.55 0.46 8.77
N ASN A 140 -17.75 -0.05 9.71
CA ASN A 140 -16.58 0.65 10.23
C ASN A 140 -15.53 0.90 9.14
N ASN A 141 -15.16 -0.13 8.37
CA ASN A 141 -14.19 0.00 7.28
C ASN A 141 -14.66 0.99 6.19
N ILE A 142 -15.96 1.02 5.87
CA ILE A 142 -16.53 1.99 4.92
C ILE A 142 -16.49 3.41 5.50
N SER A 143 -16.76 3.58 6.79
CA SER A 143 -16.67 4.88 7.48
C SER A 143 -15.23 5.39 7.52
N GLU A 144 -14.26 4.54 7.86
CA GLU A 144 -12.83 4.86 7.84
C GLU A 144 -12.37 5.29 6.45
N LEU A 145 -12.73 4.50 5.41
CA LEU A 145 -12.37 4.79 4.03
C LEU A 145 -13.06 6.07 3.48
N ALA A 146 -14.28 6.36 3.92
CA ALA A 146 -14.98 7.61 3.59
C ALA A 146 -14.29 8.83 4.23
N ASN A 147 -13.90 8.74 5.50
CA ASN A 147 -13.15 9.77 6.19
C ASN A 147 -11.77 10.01 5.57
N GLU A 148 -11.07 8.94 5.15
CA GLU A 148 -9.80 9.06 4.42
C GLU A 148 -9.99 9.73 3.06
N ALA A 149 -11.05 9.37 2.31
CA ALA A 149 -11.36 10.00 1.03
C ALA A 149 -11.69 11.51 1.18
N GLU A 150 -12.46 11.90 2.21
CA GLU A 150 -12.76 13.30 2.50
C GLU A 150 -11.50 14.08 2.91
N TYR A 151 -10.63 13.50 3.74
CA TYR A 151 -9.34 14.10 4.10
C TYR A 151 -8.43 14.30 2.88
N LEU A 152 -8.37 13.31 1.98
CA LEU A 152 -7.57 13.38 0.76
C LEU A 152 -8.13 14.41 -0.23
N ASP A 153 -9.46 14.50 -0.41
CA ASP A 153 -10.06 15.55 -1.25
C ASP A 153 -9.78 16.95 -0.68
N GLY A 154 -9.98 17.16 0.62
CA GLY A 154 -9.64 18.43 1.27
C GLY A 154 -8.16 18.83 1.08
N LYS A 155 -7.25 17.85 1.11
CA LYS A 155 -5.83 18.06 0.81
C LYS A 155 -5.57 18.40 -0.66
N VAL A 156 -6.29 17.76 -1.59
CA VAL A 156 -6.24 18.09 -3.03
C VAL A 156 -6.75 19.51 -3.28
N GLN A 157 -7.88 19.92 -2.68
CA GLN A 157 -8.41 21.29 -2.80
C GLN A 157 -7.41 22.33 -2.26
N SER A 158 -6.76 22.05 -1.13
CA SER A 158 -5.69 22.90 -0.58
C SER A 158 -4.54 23.08 -1.58
N TYR A 159 -4.03 21.99 -2.17
CA TYR A 159 -2.96 22.08 -3.17
C TYR A 159 -3.40 22.73 -4.49
N LEU A 160 -4.66 22.59 -4.91
CA LEU A 160 -5.20 23.30 -6.07
C LEU A 160 -5.26 24.81 -5.83
N TYR A 161 -5.64 25.23 -4.62
CA TYR A 161 -5.60 26.63 -4.20
C TYR A 161 -4.16 27.17 -4.18
N ASP A 162 -3.22 26.46 -3.55
CA ASP A 162 -1.80 26.85 -3.53
C ASP A 162 -1.22 26.98 -4.96
N LEU A 163 -1.56 26.04 -5.85
CA LEU A 163 -1.17 26.08 -7.26
C LEU A 163 -1.78 27.29 -7.98
N GLN A 164 -3.05 27.64 -7.71
CA GLN A 164 -3.68 28.84 -8.26
C GLN A 164 -2.99 30.13 -7.78
N VAL A 165 -2.60 30.20 -6.50
CA VAL A 165 -1.84 31.33 -5.94
C VAL A 165 -0.45 31.43 -6.58
N LEU A 166 0.29 30.32 -6.63
CA LEU A 166 1.62 30.24 -7.26
C LEU A 166 1.59 30.61 -8.76
N ARG A 167 0.56 30.15 -9.49
CA ARG A 167 0.35 30.50 -10.90
C ARG A 167 0.04 32.00 -11.05
N THR A 168 -0.80 32.55 -10.18
CA THR A 168 -1.11 33.99 -10.19
C THR A 168 0.13 34.83 -9.91
N TYR A 169 0.96 34.42 -8.95
CA TYR A 169 2.25 35.05 -8.69
C TYR A 169 3.19 34.96 -9.90
N LYS A 170 3.37 33.76 -10.47
CA LYS A 170 4.25 33.52 -11.62
C LYS A 170 3.85 34.30 -12.87
N ASP A 171 2.56 34.30 -13.21
CA ASP A 171 2.07 34.83 -14.49
C ASP A 171 1.76 36.34 -14.41
N LYS A 172 1.47 36.90 -13.22
CA LYS A 172 1.09 38.33 -13.06
C LYS A 172 2.08 39.15 -12.23
N GLU A 173 2.43 38.71 -11.03
CA GLU A 173 3.25 39.53 -10.12
C GLU A 173 4.75 39.49 -10.46
N TYR A 174 5.27 38.28 -10.69
CA TYR A 174 6.69 38.06 -10.90
C TYR A 174 7.24 38.81 -12.12
N PRO A 175 6.57 38.86 -13.30
CA PRO A 175 7.07 39.61 -14.44
C PRO A 175 7.14 41.12 -14.18
N VAL A 176 6.16 41.68 -13.46
CA VAL A 176 6.14 43.09 -13.05
C VAL A 176 7.26 43.39 -12.06
N LYS A 177 7.47 42.52 -11.06
CA LYS A 177 8.56 42.64 -10.08
C LYS A 177 9.93 42.51 -10.76
N ALA A 178 10.11 41.54 -11.67
CA ALA A 178 11.33 41.35 -12.44
C ALA A 178 11.64 42.56 -13.35
N MET A 179 10.64 43.13 -14.02
CA MET A 179 10.80 44.36 -14.81
C MET A 179 11.18 45.55 -13.92
N CYS A 180 10.59 45.67 -12.72
CA CYS A 180 10.93 46.72 -11.77
C CYS A 180 12.38 46.58 -11.28
N ILE A 181 12.83 45.36 -10.96
CA ILE A 181 14.22 45.07 -10.59
C ILE A 181 15.15 45.45 -11.75
N ALA A 182 14.89 45.01 -12.98
CA ALA A 182 15.71 45.35 -14.14
C ALA A 182 15.80 46.87 -14.39
N LYS A 183 14.69 47.61 -14.21
CA LYS A 183 14.67 49.07 -14.28
C LYS A 183 15.53 49.72 -13.18
N LEU A 184 15.45 49.22 -11.95
CA LEU A 184 16.29 49.71 -10.84
C LEU A 184 17.77 49.40 -11.06
N THR A 185 18.12 48.21 -11.54
CA THR A 185 19.50 47.83 -11.90
C THR A 185 20.06 48.74 -13.00
N ASN A 186 19.28 49.01 -14.05
CA ASN A 186 19.68 49.95 -15.11
C ASN A 186 19.85 51.39 -14.57
N ASN A 187 18.95 51.85 -13.70
CA ASN A 187 19.07 53.17 -13.07
C ASN A 187 20.36 53.27 -12.22
N VAL A 188 20.69 52.24 -11.44
CA VAL A 188 21.94 52.18 -10.65
C VAL A 188 23.17 52.18 -11.55
N GLY A 189 23.13 51.42 -12.66
CA GLY A 189 24.19 51.43 -13.68
C GLY A 189 24.39 52.83 -14.28
N ASN A 190 23.31 53.47 -14.72
CA ASN A 190 23.32 54.81 -15.29
C ASN A 190 23.85 55.86 -14.30
N LEU A 191 23.39 55.83 -13.05
CA LEU A 191 23.88 56.69 -11.96
C LEU A 191 25.36 56.49 -11.69
N SER A 192 25.85 55.25 -11.70
CA SER A 192 27.28 54.94 -11.55
C SER A 192 28.11 55.49 -12.72
N THR A 193 27.62 55.36 -13.96
CA THR A 193 28.29 55.95 -15.13
C THR A 193 28.29 57.47 -15.11
N GLU A 194 27.18 58.09 -14.73
CA GLU A 194 27.05 59.55 -14.60
C GLU A 194 28.00 60.09 -13.52
N HIS A 195 28.01 59.49 -12.34
CA HIS A 195 28.92 59.86 -11.26
C HIS A 195 30.40 59.71 -11.67
N ARG A 196 30.75 58.67 -12.43
CA ARG A 196 32.09 58.50 -12.99
C ARG A 196 32.45 59.61 -13.99
N MET A 197 31.52 60.02 -14.86
CA MET A 197 31.76 61.14 -15.79
C MET A 197 31.94 62.46 -15.04
N GLN A 198 31.12 62.74 -14.03
CA GLN A 198 31.24 63.92 -13.17
C GLN A 198 32.56 63.95 -12.40
N LEU A 199 33.05 62.80 -11.90
CA LEU A 199 34.36 62.69 -11.26
C LEU A 199 35.52 62.96 -12.23
N GLU A 200 35.46 62.44 -13.46
CA GLU A 200 36.49 62.73 -14.47
C GLU A 200 36.46 64.20 -14.91
N GLU A 201 35.29 64.82 -15.03
CA GLU A 201 35.17 66.24 -15.32
C GLU A 201 35.71 67.11 -14.18
N LEU A 202 35.38 66.77 -12.93
CA LEU A 202 35.95 67.44 -11.75
C LEU A 202 37.49 67.31 -11.72
N LYS A 203 38.05 66.14 -12.04
CA LYS A 203 39.50 65.96 -12.18
C LYS A 203 40.09 66.83 -13.30
N ARG A 204 39.41 66.97 -14.44
CA ARG A 204 39.84 67.86 -15.54
C ARG A 204 39.87 69.32 -15.07
N ILE A 205 38.81 69.79 -14.39
CA ILE A 205 38.74 71.14 -13.82
C ILE A 205 39.87 71.37 -12.80
N ILE A 206 40.04 70.46 -11.83
CA ILE A 206 41.11 70.55 -10.81
C ILE A 206 42.49 70.62 -11.46
N ASN A 207 42.77 69.79 -12.47
CA ASN A 207 44.04 69.81 -13.18
C ASN A 207 44.23 71.09 -14.02
N GLY A 208 43.16 71.61 -14.64
CA GLY A 208 43.18 72.87 -15.37
C GLY A 208 43.47 74.05 -14.46
N GLU A 209 42.76 74.19 -13.34
CA GLU A 209 43.01 75.26 -12.35
C GLU A 209 44.38 75.12 -11.70
N ARG A 210 44.83 73.91 -11.36
CA ARG A 210 46.20 73.67 -10.87
C ARG A 210 47.25 74.09 -11.91
N GLY A 211 47.03 73.81 -13.19
CA GLY A 211 47.90 74.26 -14.28
C GLY A 211 47.94 75.78 -14.45
N LYS A 212 46.79 76.46 -14.33
CA LYS A 212 46.71 77.94 -14.32
C LYS A 212 47.46 78.53 -13.12
N MET A 213 47.26 77.97 -11.93
CA MET A 213 47.93 78.41 -10.70
C MET A 213 49.44 78.22 -10.78
N GLU A 214 49.93 77.09 -11.30
CA GLU A 214 51.35 76.86 -11.54
C GLU A 214 51.90 77.84 -12.59
N GLY A 215 51.19 78.07 -13.70
CA GLY A 215 51.57 79.06 -14.72
C GLY A 215 51.64 80.48 -14.18
N HIS A 216 50.70 80.89 -13.33
CA HIS A 216 50.76 82.16 -12.60
C HIS A 216 51.92 82.21 -11.60
N HIS A 217 52.20 81.12 -10.89
CA HIS A 217 53.32 81.03 -9.94
C HIS A 217 54.67 81.14 -10.65
N VAL A 218 54.88 80.42 -11.76
CA VAL A 218 56.08 80.53 -12.61
C VAL A 218 56.22 81.94 -13.18
N THR A 219 55.14 82.52 -13.70
CA THR A 219 55.18 83.88 -14.25
C THR A 219 55.51 84.91 -13.16
N LYS A 220 54.89 84.81 -11.98
CA LYS A 220 55.13 85.73 -10.86
C LYS A 220 56.53 85.59 -10.28
N THR A 221 57.04 84.36 -10.14
CA THR A 221 58.43 84.14 -9.72
C THR A 221 59.42 84.65 -10.76
N GLN A 222 59.16 84.49 -12.06
CA GLN A 222 60.00 85.04 -13.12
C GLN A 222 59.94 86.58 -13.19
N GLU A 223 58.80 87.22 -12.91
CA GLU A 223 58.69 88.68 -12.73
C GLU A 223 59.51 89.17 -11.52
N ILE A 224 59.42 88.47 -10.39
CA ILE A 224 60.17 88.80 -9.16
C ILE A 224 61.67 88.63 -9.39
N VAL A 225 62.10 87.51 -9.98
CA VAL A 225 63.51 87.26 -10.32
C VAL A 225 63.99 88.27 -11.36
N GLY A 226 63.19 88.57 -12.39
CA GLY A 226 63.54 89.53 -13.44
C GLY A 226 63.56 90.99 -12.97
N SER A 227 62.79 91.36 -11.94
CA SER A 227 62.88 92.68 -11.31
C SER A 227 64.05 92.75 -10.33
N ALA A 228 64.25 91.72 -9.50
CA ALA A 228 65.42 91.62 -8.61
C ALA A 228 66.75 91.62 -9.39
N ALA A 229 66.82 90.89 -10.50
CA ALA A 229 67.99 90.87 -11.38
C ALA A 229 68.23 92.24 -12.03
N ARG A 230 67.20 92.91 -12.55
CA ARG A 230 67.33 94.29 -13.08
C ARG A 230 67.86 95.25 -12.01
N ASN A 231 67.24 95.27 -10.82
CA ASN A 231 67.70 96.09 -9.70
C ASN A 231 69.16 95.79 -9.32
N ALA A 232 69.55 94.51 -9.32
CA ALA A 232 70.93 94.10 -9.06
C ALA A 232 71.90 94.58 -10.16
N PHE A 233 71.54 94.44 -11.44
CA PHE A 233 72.35 94.92 -12.57
C PHE A 233 72.46 96.46 -12.60
N ASP A 234 71.37 97.18 -12.35
CA ASP A 234 71.34 98.65 -12.30
C ASP A 234 72.19 99.18 -11.13
N SER A 235 72.24 98.45 -10.01
CA SER A 235 73.15 98.75 -8.88
C SER A 235 74.62 98.38 -9.15
N CYS A 236 74.92 97.67 -10.24
CA CYS A 236 76.25 97.11 -10.49
C CYS A 236 77.13 98.06 -11.33
N THR A 237 77.99 98.82 -10.65
CA THR A 237 78.89 99.84 -11.23
C THR A 237 80.02 99.29 -12.13
N SER A 238 80.01 98.00 -12.44
CA SER A 238 81.07 97.31 -13.19
C SER A 238 80.95 97.56 -14.70
N ARG A 239 81.88 98.34 -15.26
CA ARG A 239 81.94 98.67 -16.71
C ARG A 239 82.06 97.43 -17.61
N SER A 240 82.74 96.39 -17.16
CA SER A 240 82.86 95.12 -17.91
C SER A 240 81.55 94.34 -17.94
N LEU A 241 80.80 94.33 -16.83
CA LEU A 241 79.48 93.69 -16.75
C LEU A 241 78.45 94.38 -17.66
N GLN A 242 78.46 95.71 -17.70
CA GLN A 242 77.61 96.50 -18.61
C GLN A 242 77.92 96.22 -20.10
N GLN A 243 79.20 96.05 -20.45
CA GLN A 243 79.59 95.70 -21.82
C GLN A 243 79.17 94.26 -22.19
N LEU A 244 79.27 93.32 -21.26
CA LEU A 244 78.79 91.95 -21.46
C LEU A 244 77.26 91.89 -21.60
N SER A 245 76.53 92.66 -20.77
CA SER A 245 75.07 92.79 -20.87
C SER A 245 74.61 93.27 -22.25
N ARG A 246 75.24 94.33 -22.79
CA ARG A 246 74.97 94.81 -24.17
C ARG A 246 75.25 93.74 -25.23
N LYS A 247 76.35 92.99 -25.12
CA LYS A 247 76.65 91.88 -26.04
C LYS A 247 75.63 90.75 -25.95
N ASN A 248 75.21 90.37 -24.74
CA ASN A 248 74.16 89.37 -24.54
C ASN A 248 72.81 89.84 -25.08
N GLN A 249 72.50 91.14 -25.00
CA GLN A 249 71.27 91.70 -25.56
C GLN A 249 71.27 91.67 -27.10
N VAL A 250 72.41 91.93 -27.74
CA VAL A 250 72.58 91.73 -29.19
C VAL A 250 72.44 90.26 -29.57
N LEU A 251 73.13 89.35 -28.87
CA LEU A 251 73.01 87.90 -29.09
C LEU A 251 71.57 87.39 -28.93
N MET A 252 70.81 87.92 -27.97
CA MET A 252 69.39 87.58 -27.82
C MET A 252 68.55 88.01 -29.02
N TYR A 253 68.84 89.16 -29.62
CA TYR A 253 68.16 89.63 -30.83
C TYR A 253 68.54 88.77 -32.04
N GLU A 254 69.84 88.46 -32.21
CA GLU A 254 70.35 87.56 -33.25
C GLU A 254 69.73 86.14 -33.13
N ILE A 255 69.58 85.61 -31.92
CA ILE A 255 68.92 84.30 -31.68
C ILE A 255 67.43 84.34 -32.06
N VAL A 256 66.73 85.45 -31.83
CA VAL A 256 65.32 85.60 -32.24
C VAL A 256 65.22 85.68 -33.77
N GLN A 257 66.06 86.50 -34.41
CA GLN A 257 66.10 86.61 -35.87
C GLN A 257 66.41 85.26 -36.52
N ASN A 258 67.50 84.60 -36.10
CA ASN A 258 67.89 83.28 -36.62
C ASN A 258 66.77 82.23 -36.47
N LYS A 259 65.92 82.31 -35.43
CA LYS A 259 64.77 81.42 -35.26
C LYS A 259 63.65 81.70 -36.26
N GLN A 260 63.41 82.96 -36.61
CA GLN A 260 62.45 83.32 -37.67
C GLN A 260 63.00 82.87 -39.03
N ASP A 261 64.26 83.18 -39.33
CA ASP A 261 64.92 82.81 -40.58
C ASP A 261 64.91 81.28 -40.79
N ILE A 262 65.12 80.48 -39.74
CA ILE A 262 65.02 79.00 -39.77
C ILE A 262 63.59 78.54 -40.10
N GLU A 263 62.55 79.17 -39.55
CA GLU A 263 61.17 78.77 -39.80
C GLU A 263 60.72 79.15 -41.21
N GLU A 264 61.14 80.31 -41.72
CA GLU A 264 60.97 80.70 -43.12
C GLU A 264 61.69 79.73 -44.06
N LEU A 265 62.95 79.36 -43.77
CA LEU A 265 63.69 78.38 -44.57
C LEU A 265 63.02 77.00 -44.60
N LYS A 266 62.42 76.54 -43.49
CA LYS A 266 61.66 75.27 -43.48
C LYS A 266 60.49 75.31 -44.45
N ILE A 267 59.74 76.43 -44.49
CA ILE A 267 58.59 76.59 -45.39
C ILE A 267 59.08 76.55 -46.84
N VAL A 268 60.16 77.25 -47.16
CA VAL A 268 60.76 77.24 -48.51
C VAL A 268 61.28 75.85 -48.90
N VAL A 269 61.95 75.13 -47.98
CA VAL A 269 62.41 73.75 -48.24
C VAL A 269 61.24 72.79 -48.48
N GLN A 270 60.15 72.91 -47.72
CA GLN A 270 58.95 72.11 -47.94
C GLN A 270 58.28 72.40 -49.30
N GLN A 271 58.24 73.67 -49.71
CA GLN A 271 57.75 74.07 -51.04
C GLN A 271 58.64 73.54 -52.17
N LEU A 272 59.96 73.66 -52.04
CA LEU A 272 60.92 73.13 -53.01
C LEU A 272 60.88 71.60 -53.09
N GLN A 273 60.66 70.89 -51.98
CA GLN A 273 60.45 69.43 -52.00
C GLN A 273 59.16 69.08 -52.74
N TYR A 274 58.06 69.81 -52.52
CA TYR A 274 56.83 69.63 -53.27
C TYR A 274 56.99 69.91 -54.78
N GLU A 275 57.74 70.94 -55.16
CA GLU A 275 58.04 71.24 -56.57
C GLU A 275 58.94 70.19 -57.21
N VAL A 276 59.98 69.70 -56.52
CA VAL A 276 60.86 68.63 -57.00
C VAL A 276 60.08 67.33 -57.15
N ASP A 277 59.23 66.97 -56.18
CA ASP A 277 58.37 65.79 -56.27
C ASP A 277 57.34 65.92 -57.41
N ALA A 278 56.80 67.12 -57.64
CA ALA A 278 55.93 67.38 -58.79
C ALA A 278 56.68 67.23 -60.12
N LEU A 279 57.86 67.83 -60.26
CA LEU A 279 58.70 67.76 -61.47
C LEU A 279 59.26 66.36 -61.75
N ALA A 280 59.55 65.57 -60.71
CA ALA A 280 59.96 64.17 -60.84
C ALA A 280 58.83 63.26 -61.31
N ASN A 281 57.59 63.57 -60.92
CA ASN A 281 56.38 62.86 -61.32
C ASN A 281 55.78 63.38 -62.65
N MET A 282 56.29 64.47 -63.22
CA MET A 282 55.93 64.91 -64.56
C MET A 282 56.48 63.96 -65.63
N ARG A 283 55.66 63.75 -66.68
CA ARG A 283 55.86 62.69 -67.68
C ARG A 283 57.01 62.95 -68.66
N GLU A 284 57.46 64.20 -68.75
CA GLU A 284 58.42 64.70 -69.74
C GLU A 284 59.87 64.67 -69.22
N THR A 285 60.08 64.92 -67.93
CA THR A 285 61.40 64.86 -67.27
C THR A 285 61.92 63.43 -67.12
N ASN A 286 61.02 62.45 -67.05
CA ASN A 286 61.34 61.04 -66.82
C ASN A 286 61.66 60.27 -68.13
N VAL A 287 62.51 60.87 -68.98
CA VAL A 287 62.88 60.38 -70.33
C VAL A 287 63.31 58.90 -70.31
N ARG A 288 64.00 58.47 -69.25
CA ARG A 288 64.46 57.09 -69.04
C ARG A 288 63.32 56.08 -68.94
N LYS A 289 62.17 56.45 -68.38
CA LYS A 289 60.98 55.58 -68.23
C LYS A 289 60.06 55.60 -69.45
N PHE A 290 60.19 56.59 -70.34
CA PHE A 290 59.36 56.72 -71.55
C PHE A 290 60.00 56.06 -72.79
N VAL A 291 61.33 56.09 -72.91
CA VAL A 291 62.05 55.61 -74.11
C VAL A 291 62.40 54.12 -74.04
N PHE A 292 62.52 53.53 -72.85
CA PHE A 292 62.87 52.11 -72.67
C PHE A 292 61.91 51.36 -71.72
N PRO A 293 60.68 51.03 -72.17
CA PRO A 293 59.73 50.25 -71.37
C PRO A 293 60.29 48.87 -70.95
N GLU A 294 61.17 48.28 -71.76
CA GLU A 294 61.78 46.97 -71.51
C GLU A 294 62.88 46.98 -70.43
N LEU A 295 63.38 48.16 -70.03
CA LEU A 295 64.40 48.28 -68.96
C LEU A 295 63.80 48.30 -67.53
N ASN A 296 62.47 48.18 -67.38
CA ASN A 296 61.78 48.04 -66.10
C ASN A 296 62.03 46.69 -65.38
N ILE A 297 63.13 46.01 -65.70
CA ILE A 297 63.62 44.81 -65.02
C ILE A 297 64.36 45.19 -63.72
N MET A 298 64.88 46.42 -63.61
CA MET A 298 65.63 46.91 -62.46
C MET A 298 64.77 47.53 -61.33
N ASP A 299 63.49 47.85 -61.60
CA ASP A 299 62.52 48.29 -60.58
C ASP A 299 61.77 47.08 -59.95
N LYS A 300 62.11 45.84 -60.35
CA LYS A 300 61.77 44.61 -59.60
C LYS A 300 62.87 44.34 -58.58
N ALA A 301 62.49 43.82 -57.41
CA ALA A 301 63.45 43.42 -56.40
C ALA A 301 64.47 42.43 -56.99
N THR A 302 65.74 42.82 -57.01
CA THR A 302 66.86 41.93 -57.32
C THR A 302 66.88 40.76 -56.35
N CYS A 303 67.17 39.56 -56.84
CA CYS A 303 67.36 38.36 -56.03
C CYS A 303 68.21 38.65 -54.79
N GLN A 304 67.78 38.15 -53.64
CA GLN A 304 68.58 38.23 -52.41
C GLN A 304 69.82 37.33 -52.56
N PRO A 305 70.97 37.64 -51.90
CA PRO A 305 72.23 36.94 -52.13
C PRO A 305 72.22 35.42 -51.89
N ASP A 306 71.27 34.92 -51.10
CA ASP A 306 71.18 33.53 -50.65
C ASP A 306 70.11 32.69 -51.39
N GLU A 307 69.58 33.17 -52.53
CA GLU A 307 68.55 32.47 -53.31
C GLU A 307 69.18 31.52 -54.36
N GLU A 308 68.99 30.22 -54.20
CA GLU A 308 69.67 29.17 -54.98
C GLU A 308 69.05 29.02 -56.39
N ILE A 309 69.74 29.52 -57.43
CA ILE A 309 69.21 29.61 -58.80
C ILE A 309 69.37 28.28 -59.55
N TYR A 310 68.24 27.59 -59.79
CA TYR A 310 68.19 26.41 -60.65
C TYR A 310 68.03 26.80 -62.14
N LEU A 311 69.10 26.62 -62.91
CA LEU A 311 69.11 26.84 -64.37
C LEU A 311 68.69 25.56 -65.11
N ASP A 312 67.45 25.54 -65.59
CA ASP A 312 66.94 24.47 -66.47
C ASP A 312 67.45 24.67 -67.90
N ILE A 313 68.48 23.90 -68.29
CA ILE A 313 69.08 23.92 -69.62
C ILE A 313 68.61 22.68 -70.40
N PRO A 314 67.74 22.82 -71.41
CA PRO A 314 67.29 21.71 -72.24
C PRO A 314 68.47 21.05 -72.97
N LYS A 315 68.62 19.73 -72.80
CA LYS A 315 69.66 18.94 -73.49
C LYS A 315 69.32 18.80 -74.97
N LEU A 316 70.30 19.03 -75.85
CA LEU A 316 70.14 18.89 -77.30
C LEU A 316 69.67 17.47 -77.69
N GLN A 317 68.51 17.39 -78.33
CA GLN A 317 68.16 16.27 -79.20
C GLN A 317 68.89 16.44 -80.54
N LEU A 318 69.77 15.49 -80.87
CA LEU A 318 70.23 15.30 -82.25
C LEU A 318 69.15 14.52 -83.02
N LEU A 319 68.61 15.14 -84.07
CA LEU A 319 67.81 14.46 -85.08
C LEU A 319 68.73 13.78 -86.10
N PRO A 320 68.63 12.46 -86.33
CA PRO A 320 69.08 11.84 -87.56
C PRO A 320 67.94 11.86 -88.60
N ILE A 321 68.29 12.36 -89.79
CA ILE A 321 67.82 11.99 -91.16
C ILE A 321 66.43 11.34 -91.25
#